data_AF-W1YF11-F1
#
_entry.id   AF-W1YF11-F1
#
_cell.length_a   1.000
_cell.length_b   1.000
_cell.length_c   1.000
_cell.angle_alpha   90.00
_cell.angle_beta   90.00
_cell.angle_gamma   90.00
#
_symmetry.space_group_name_H-M   'P 1'
#
loop_
_entity.id
_entity.type
_entity.pdbx_description
1 polymer ?
#
loop_
_entity_poly.entity_id
_entity_poly.type
_entity_poly.pdbx_seq_one_letter_code
_entity_poly.pdbx_strand_id
1 'polypeptide(L)'
;KAITLERIHNDRTGIHAKLIPTVHSDACTGCGKCEQACVLEEAAIKVLPMDIAKGLLGRHYRLGWKEKQNAGKSLIEEQHPDGLRPAMDL
;
A
#
# COMPACT_ATOMS: atom_id res chain seq x y z
N LYS A 1 -1.32 -5.66 13.69
CA LYS A 1 -0.46 -4.72 14.44
C LYS A 1 -0.40 -3.42 13.65
N ALA A 2 -0.58 -2.25 14.25
CA ALA A 2 -0.66 -0.98 13.50
C ALA A 2 0.70 -0.47 12.98
N ILE A 3 1.79 -0.80 13.67
CA ILE A 3 3.16 -0.40 13.31
C ILE A 3 4.11 -1.59 13.44
N THR A 4 5.07 -1.67 12.55
CA THR A 4 6.21 -2.60 12.60
C THR A 4 7.51 -1.84 12.41
N LEU A 5 8.62 -2.41 12.92
CA LEU A 5 9.98 -1.92 12.66
C LEU A 5 10.71 -2.98 11.85
N GLU A 6 10.81 -2.73 10.55
CA GLU A 6 11.55 -3.61 9.63
C GLU A 6 13.05 -3.41 9.83
N ARG A 7 13.75 -4.50 10.13
CA ARG A 7 15.20 -4.50 10.28
C ARG A 7 15.84 -4.76 8.91
N ILE A 8 16.54 -3.76 8.41
CA ILE A 8 17.31 -3.86 7.16
C ILE A 8 18.80 -3.74 7.49
N HIS A 9 19.62 -4.66 6.96
CA HIS A 9 21.07 -4.56 7.08
C HIS A 9 21.59 -3.36 6.29
N ASN A 10 22.51 -2.58 6.86
CA ASN A 10 23.08 -1.45 6.14
C ASN A 10 24.28 -1.89 5.29
N ASP A 11 24.02 -2.21 4.02
CA ASP A 11 25.02 -2.70 3.06
C ASP A 11 26.24 -1.78 2.92
N ARG A 12 26.08 -0.47 3.14
CA ARG A 12 27.19 0.49 3.09
C ARG A 12 28.19 0.31 4.24
N THR A 13 27.71 -0.06 5.43
CA THR A 13 28.55 -0.07 6.65
C THR A 13 28.77 -1.47 7.22
N GLY A 14 27.97 -2.47 6.84
CA GLY A 14 28.13 -3.86 7.26
C GLY A 14 27.84 -4.16 8.75
N ILE A 15 27.70 -3.14 9.60
CA ILE A 15 27.59 -3.33 11.06
C ILE A 15 26.36 -2.68 11.71
N HIS A 16 25.65 -1.82 10.97
CA HIS A 16 24.46 -1.14 11.47
C HIS A 16 23.19 -1.75 10.87
N ALA A 17 22.11 -1.75 11.66
CA ALA A 17 20.77 -2.03 11.17
C ALA A 17 20.01 -0.70 10.97
N LYS A 18 19.26 -0.60 9.87
CA LYS A 18 18.21 0.40 9.70
C LYS A 18 16.92 -0.17 10.27
N LEU A 19 16.23 0.60 11.10
CA LEU A 19 14.94 0.25 11.67
C LEU A 19 13.88 1.09 10.97
N ILE A 20 13.29 0.55 9.90
CA ILE A 20 12.33 1.28 9.09
C ILE A 20 10.93 1.15 9.73
N PRO A 21 10.32 2.26 10.17
CA PRO A 21 8.95 2.20 10.65
C PRO A 21 7.97 2.02 9.49
N THR A 22 7.21 0.94 9.51
CA THR A 22 6.14 0.67 8.55
C THR A 22 4.79 0.76 9.25
N VAL A 23 3.89 1.59 8.73
CA VAL A 23 2.52 1.73 9.25
C VAL A 23 1.57 0.86 8.41
N HIS A 24 0.83 -0.03 9.07
CA HIS A 24 -0.18 -0.87 8.45
C HIS A 24 -1.53 -0.15 8.50
N SER A 25 -1.94 0.41 7.37
CA SER A 25 -3.05 1.36 7.29
C SER A 25 -4.43 0.74 7.51
N ASP A 26 -4.57 -0.57 7.38
CA ASP A 26 -5.73 -1.39 7.73
C ASP A 26 -5.94 -1.50 9.25
N ALA A 27 -4.85 -1.52 10.02
CA ALA A 27 -4.85 -1.61 11.47
C ALA A 27 -4.60 -0.25 12.17
N CYS A 28 -4.20 0.78 11.43
CA CYS A 28 -3.95 2.12 11.97
C CYS A 28 -5.27 2.80 12.35
N THR A 29 -5.35 3.29 13.58
CA THR A 29 -6.53 4.00 14.12
C THR A 29 -6.41 5.51 14.07
N GLY A 30 -5.27 6.05 13.64
CA GLY A 30 -5.00 7.49 13.68
C GLY A 30 -4.77 8.07 15.09
N CYS A 31 -4.49 7.23 16.10
CA CYS A 31 -4.38 7.67 17.49
C CYS A 31 -3.18 8.58 17.83
N GLY A 32 -2.25 8.85 16.91
CA GLY A 32 -1.12 9.76 17.16
C GLY A 32 0.03 9.22 18.02
N LYS A 33 -0.12 8.06 18.67
CA LYS A 33 0.90 7.53 19.61
C LYS A 33 2.29 7.34 18.98
N CYS A 34 2.35 6.97 17.71
CA CYS A 34 3.62 6.78 17.00
C CYS A 34 4.38 8.08 16.77
N GLU A 35 3.67 9.19 16.54
CA GLU A 35 4.26 10.51 16.37
C GLU A 35 4.75 11.05 17.73
N GLN A 36 3.95 10.90 18.79
CA GLN A 36 4.29 11.35 20.14
C GLN A 36 5.45 10.57 20.77
N ALA A 37 5.54 9.26 20.51
CA ALA A 37 6.57 8.40 21.07
C ALA A 37 7.87 8.38 20.24
N CYS A 38 7.92 9.10 19.12
CA CYS A 38 9.11 9.13 18.28
C CYS A 38 10.26 9.82 19.03
N VAL A 39 11.41 9.15 19.10
CA VAL A 39 12.60 9.64 19.83
C VAL A 39 13.44 10.64 19.03
N LEU A 40 13.11 10.85 17.75
CA LEU A 40 13.79 11.80 16.88
C LEU A 40 13.30 13.22 17.16
N GLU A 41 14.17 14.22 16.93
CA GLU A 41 13.80 15.64 17.03
C GLU A 41 12.60 15.97 16.14
N GLU A 42 12.60 15.44 14.92
CA GLU A 42 11.44 15.45 14.03
C GLU A 42 10.91 14.03 13.85
N ALA A 43 9.64 13.82 14.17
CA ALA A 43 9.02 12.51 14.11
C ALA A 43 9.04 11.94 12.68
N ALA A 44 9.59 10.73 12.52
CA ALA A 44 9.63 10.00 11.24
C ALA A 44 8.25 9.57 10.72
N ILE A 45 7.22 9.62 11.57
CA ILE A 45 5.84 9.27 11.22
C ILE A 45 4.96 10.46 11.56
N LYS A 46 4.16 10.90 10.59
CA LYS A 46 3.17 11.96 10.75
C LYS A 46 1.78 11.39 10.58
N VAL A 47 0.93 11.59 11.59
CA VAL A 47 -0.45 11.13 11.51
C VAL A 47 -1.31 12.19 10.85
N LEU A 48 -1.92 11.83 9.72
CA LEU A 48 -2.79 12.70 8.95
C LEU A 48 -4.24 12.17 8.97
N PRO A 49 -5.24 13.04 8.72
CA PRO A 49 -6.60 12.61 8.42
C PRO A 49 -6.64 11.51 7.34
N MET A 50 -7.50 10.51 7.52
CA MET A 50 -7.50 9.28 6.72
C MET A 50 -7.82 9.51 5.24
N ASP A 51 -8.66 10.49 4.96
CA ASP A 51 -9.04 10.93 3.61
C ASP A 51 -7.84 11.51 2.85
N ILE A 52 -6.97 12.25 3.54
CA ILE A 52 -5.72 12.78 2.98
C ILE A 52 -4.68 11.67 2.87
N ALA A 53 -4.57 10.81 3.88
CA ALA A 53 -3.50 9.81 3.98
C ALA A 53 -3.64 8.64 3.01
N LYS A 54 -4.85 8.11 2.81
CA LYS A 54 -5.06 6.91 1.97
C LYS A 54 -5.30 7.22 0.51
N GLY A 55 -5.88 8.38 0.20
CA GLY A 55 -6.46 8.65 -1.12
C GLY A 55 -7.65 7.71 -1.42
N LEU A 56 -8.69 8.25 -2.04
CA LEU A 56 -9.80 7.42 -2.52
C LEU A 56 -9.56 7.04 -3.97
N LEU A 57 -9.79 5.76 -4.30
CA LEU A 57 -9.97 5.35 -5.69
C LEU A 57 -11.15 6.15 -6.26
N GLY A 58 -10.94 6.84 -7.37
CA GLY A 58 -11.99 7.66 -7.98
C GLY A 58 -13.25 6.83 -8.24
N ARG A 59 -14.44 7.44 -8.12
CA ARG A 59 -15.73 6.74 -8.29
C ARG A 59 -15.90 6.03 -9.65
N HIS A 60 -15.10 6.45 -10.64
CA HIS A 60 -15.09 5.88 -11.98
C HIS A 60 -14.07 4.74 -12.15
N TYR A 61 -13.22 4.47 -11.16
CA TYR A 61 -12.24 3.40 -11.21
C TYR A 61 -12.92 2.05 -11.00
N ARG A 62 -12.83 1.19 -12.02
CA ARG A 62 -13.44 -0.13 -12.04
C ARG A 62 -12.38 -1.19 -11.84
N LEU A 63 -12.58 -2.03 -10.83
CA LEU A 63 -11.69 -3.15 -10.55
C LEU A 63 -12.09 -4.32 -11.45
N GLY A 64 -11.27 -4.63 -12.46
CA GLY A 64 -11.61 -5.64 -13.47
C GLY A 64 -11.99 -7.01 -12.88
N TRP A 65 -11.33 -7.44 -11.80
CA TRP A 65 -11.68 -8.70 -11.11
C TRP A 65 -13.07 -8.66 -10.45
N LYS A 66 -13.46 -7.51 -9.90
CA LYS A 66 -14.75 -7.31 -9.24
C LYS A 66 -15.87 -7.23 -10.28
N GLU A 67 -15.61 -6.57 -11.41
CA GLU A 67 -16.53 -6.53 -12.54
C GLU A 67 -16.67 -7.92 -13.21
N LYS A 68 -15.58 -8.69 -13.34
CA LYS A 68 -15.60 -10.10 -13.80
C LYS A 68 -16.46 -10.97 -12.88
N GLN A 69 -16.32 -10.82 -11.57
CA GLN A 69 -17.13 -11.55 -10.58
C GLN A 69 -18.61 -11.20 -10.69
N ASN A 70 -18.96 -9.92 -10.86
CA ASN A 70 -20.34 -9.46 -11.04
C ASN A 70 -20.96 -9.96 -12.36
N ALA A 71 -20.18 -9.95 -13.45
CA ALA A 71 -20.64 -10.35 -14.77
C ALA A 71 -20.61 -11.88 -15.00
N GLY A 72 -19.96 -12.64 -14.10
CA GLY A 72 -19.76 -14.09 -14.24
C GLY A 72 -18.80 -14.49 -15.37
N LYS A 73 -18.20 -13.53 -16.08
CA LYS A 73 -17.26 -13.74 -17.18
C LYS A 73 -16.31 -12.55 -17.34
N SER A 74 -15.22 -12.75 -18.09
CA SER A 74 -14.31 -11.66 -18.45
C SER A 74 -15.06 -10.57 -19.22
N LEU A 75 -14.79 -9.30 -18.90
CA LEU A 75 -15.28 -8.15 -19.66
C LEU A 75 -14.32 -7.70 -20.76
N ILE A 76 -13.11 -8.27 -20.79
CA ILE A 76 -12.13 -8.04 -21.84
C ILE A 76 -12.09 -9.26 -22.78
N GLU A 77 -11.87 -8.99 -24.05
CA GLU A 77 -11.66 -10.00 -25.08
C GLU A 77 -10.34 -10.73 -24.86
N GLU A 78 -10.30 -12.04 -25.13
CA GLU A 78 -9.08 -12.86 -24.97
C GLU A 78 -8.00 -12.53 -26.03
N GLN A 79 -8.44 -12.03 -27.19
CA GLN A 79 -7.58 -11.52 -28.25
C GLN A 79 -8.09 -10.14 -28.64
N HIS A 80 -7.26 -9.12 -28.45
CA HIS A 80 -7.51 -7.82 -29.08
C HIS A 80 -7.45 -8.00 -30.60
N PRO A 81 -8.26 -7.28 -31.40
CA PRO A 81 -8.24 -7.36 -32.87
C PRO A 81 -6.84 -7.14 -33.49
N ASP A 82 -5.94 -6.49 -32.77
CA ASP A 82 -4.54 -6.25 -33.17
C ASP A 82 -3.55 -7.34 -32.67
N GLY A 83 -4.04 -8.45 -32.11
CA GLY A 83 -3.23 -9.60 -31.68
C GLY A 83 -2.52 -9.46 -30.33
N LEU A 84 -2.73 -8.36 -29.60
CA LEU A 84 -2.25 -8.19 -28.22
C LEU A 84 -3.06 -9.08 -27.28
N ARG A 85 -2.40 -10.05 -26.64
CA ARG A 85 -2.98 -10.79 -25.51
C ARG A 85 -2.69 -10.02 -24.23
N PRO A 86 -3.70 -9.54 -23.49
CA PRO A 86 -3.45 -9.00 -22.16
C PRO A 86 -3.02 -10.16 -21.27
N ALA A 87 -1.74 -10.15 -20.88
CA ALA A 87 -1.22 -11.13 -19.92
C ALA A 87 -1.94 -10.93 -18.59
N MET A 88 -2.85 -11.83 -18.27
CA MET A 88 -3.56 -11.80 -16.99
C MET A 88 -3.75 -13.23 -16.46
N ASP A 89 -2.62 -13.94 -16.38
CA ASP A 89 -2.50 -15.15 -15.57
C ASP A 89 -1.99 -14.75 -14.19
N LEU A 90 -2.88 -14.81 -13.20
CA LEU A 90 -2.58 -14.92 -11.77
C LEU A 90 -3.09 -16.28 -11.29
#